data_AF-X1MBH1-F1
#
_entry.id   AF-X1MBH1-F1
#
_cell.length_a   1.000
_cell.length_b   1.000
_cell.length_c   1.000
_cell.angle_alpha   90.00
_cell.angle_beta   90.00
_cell.angle_gamma   90.00
#
_symmetry.space_group_name_H-M   'P 1'
#
loop_
_entity.id
_entity.type
_entity.pdbx_description
1 polymer ?
#
loop_
_entity_poly.entity_id
_entity_poly.type
_entity_poly.pdbx_seq_one_letter_code
_entity_poly.pdbx_strand_id
1 'polypeptide(L)'
;MNFICFDLEGPLSPKDNAYELMKLFPNGDRIFEVISRYDDLLTLEEKEDYEPGDTLALIVPFLLLHNITEDNITTLATEASFTGGATELISWLEHNGWKVFCITTTYEQYAIHITQKLGIYAHNVACTPFPLNKLRQTLCKEDVTLLQKTEEAILTMQPVADDGRIKQSLDHFFSVPVKWFTSERKGAVGYRRSLVQLRGYQMHHYACFLSSAIN
;
A
#
# COMPACT_ATOMS: atom_id res chain seq x y z
N MET A 1 17.36 -26.20 -1.00
CA MET A 1 17.25 -24.96 -0.20
C MET A 1 15.77 -24.66 -0.09
N ASN A 2 15.22 -24.64 1.11
CA ASN A 2 13.80 -24.34 1.31
C ASN A 2 13.62 -22.84 1.46
N PHE A 3 12.53 -22.30 0.92
CA PHE A 3 12.17 -20.90 1.12
C PHE A 3 10.69 -20.78 1.42
N ILE A 4 10.32 -19.68 2.05
CA ILE A 4 8.94 -19.32 2.36
C ILE A 4 8.75 -17.82 2.15
N CYS A 5 7.55 -17.45 1.71
CA CYS A 5 7.18 -16.05 1.48
C CYS A 5 5.99 -15.69 2.37
N PHE A 6 6.14 -14.59 3.10
CA PHE A 6 5.08 -13.99 3.87
C PHE A 6 4.60 -12.72 3.20
N ASP A 7 3.32 -12.46 3.34
CA ASP A 7 2.81 -11.09 3.25
C ASP A 7 3.16 -10.32 4.53
N LEU A 8 3.16 -9.00 4.47
CA LEU A 8 3.43 -8.17 5.64
C LEU A 8 2.18 -8.00 6.51
N GLU A 9 1.11 -7.49 5.91
CA GLU A 9 -0.13 -7.13 6.60
C GLU A 9 -0.99 -8.38 6.83
N GLY A 10 -1.34 -8.65 8.08
CA GLY A 10 -1.91 -9.91 8.53
C GLY A 10 -0.85 -10.87 9.11
N PRO A 11 -0.02 -11.55 8.28
CA PRO A 11 0.91 -12.56 8.79
C PRO A 11 2.03 -12.04 9.70
N LEU A 12 2.61 -10.87 9.41
CA LEU A 12 3.76 -10.34 10.15
C LEU A 12 3.41 -9.11 11.01
N SER A 13 2.47 -8.29 10.54
CA SER A 13 1.96 -7.08 11.21
C SER A 13 0.43 -7.10 11.18
N PRO A 14 -0.28 -6.91 12.31
CA PRO A 14 -1.74 -7.05 12.35
C PRO A 14 -2.49 -5.80 11.85
N LYS A 15 -1.80 -4.66 11.71
CA LYS A 15 -2.40 -3.38 11.31
C LYS A 15 -2.38 -3.22 9.79
N ASP A 16 -3.45 -2.66 9.25
CA ASP A 16 -3.51 -2.10 7.90
C ASP A 16 -2.70 -0.80 7.85
N ASN A 17 -1.60 -0.79 7.09
CA ASN A 17 -0.71 0.37 7.04
C ASN A 17 -1.35 1.54 6.28
N ALA A 18 -2.13 1.26 5.23
CA ALA A 18 -2.77 2.30 4.42
C ALA A 18 -3.79 3.07 5.26
N TYR A 19 -4.60 2.35 6.04
CA TYR A 19 -5.58 2.93 6.94
C TYR A 19 -4.93 3.74 8.08
N GLU A 20 -3.89 3.19 8.72
CA GLU A 20 -3.21 3.87 9.83
C GLU A 20 -2.47 5.13 9.36
N LEU A 21 -1.92 5.14 8.15
CA LEU A 21 -1.34 6.34 7.54
C LEU A 21 -2.37 7.44 7.32
N MET A 22 -3.56 7.09 6.84
CA MET A 22 -4.62 8.06 6.60
C MET A 22 -5.12 8.68 7.91
N LYS A 23 -5.11 7.93 9.02
CA LYS A 23 -5.49 8.45 10.35
C LYS A 23 -4.53 9.49 10.93
N LEU A 24 -3.38 9.76 10.28
CA LEU A 24 -2.47 10.82 10.71
C LEU A 24 -2.99 12.23 10.45
N PHE A 25 -4.06 12.39 9.66
CA PHE A 25 -4.66 13.70 9.38
C PHE A 25 -6.19 13.69 9.54
N PRO A 26 -6.82 14.87 9.74
CA PRO A 26 -8.25 14.96 10.01
C PRO A 26 -9.12 14.37 8.90
N ASN A 27 -10.11 13.56 9.29
CA ASN A 27 -11.03 12.83 8.40
C ASN A 27 -10.37 11.82 7.45
N GLY A 28 -9.08 11.50 7.62
CA GLY A 28 -8.40 10.57 6.74
C GLY A 28 -8.97 9.15 6.80
N ASP A 29 -9.50 8.73 7.95
CA ASP A 29 -10.29 7.50 8.11
C ASP A 29 -11.49 7.45 7.15
N ARG A 30 -12.31 8.51 7.14
CA ARG A 30 -13.49 8.63 6.27
C ARG A 30 -13.12 8.70 4.79
N ILE A 31 -12.03 9.40 4.47
CA ILE A 31 -11.52 9.48 3.10
C ILE A 31 -11.05 8.09 2.65
N PHE A 32 -10.34 7.36 3.52
CA PHE A 32 -9.89 6.01 3.23
C PHE A 32 -11.04 5.05 2.94
N GLU A 33 -12.12 5.08 3.73
CA GLU A 33 -13.30 4.23 3.48
C GLU A 33 -13.89 4.43 2.07
N VAL A 34 -13.97 5.68 1.60
CA VAL A 34 -14.46 5.98 0.25
C VAL A 34 -13.48 5.53 -0.83
N ILE A 35 -12.17 5.71 -0.61
CA ILE A 35 -11.13 5.27 -1.56
C ILE A 35 -11.05 3.73 -1.62
N SER A 36 -11.12 3.05 -0.49
CA SER A 36 -11.15 1.59 -0.41
C SER A 36 -12.40 1.04 -1.10
N ARG A 37 -13.56 1.68 -0.90
CA ARG A 37 -14.76 1.31 -1.66
C ARG A 37 -14.57 1.49 -3.17
N TYR A 38 -13.87 2.53 -3.59
CA TYR A 38 -13.55 2.73 -5.00
C TYR A 38 -12.59 1.68 -5.56
N ASP A 39 -11.59 1.24 -4.79
CA ASP A 39 -10.71 0.10 -5.13
C ASP A 39 -11.53 -1.18 -5.35
N ASP A 40 -12.50 -1.47 -4.47
CA ASP A 40 -13.42 -2.60 -4.63
C ASP A 40 -14.21 -2.51 -5.93
N LEU A 41 -14.76 -1.33 -6.23
CA LEU A 41 -15.54 -1.11 -7.45
C LEU A 41 -14.69 -1.31 -8.72
N LEU A 42 -13.43 -0.88 -8.72
CA LEU A 42 -12.50 -1.12 -9.83
C LEU A 42 -12.16 -2.60 -9.97
N THR A 43 -11.98 -3.31 -8.85
CA THR A 43 -11.70 -4.75 -8.82
C THR A 43 -12.87 -5.56 -9.34
N LEU A 44 -14.10 -5.23 -8.94
CA LEU A 44 -15.33 -5.91 -9.38
C LEU A 44 -15.60 -5.74 -10.88
N GLU A 45 -15.13 -4.65 -11.49
CA GLU A 45 -15.26 -4.39 -12.93
C GLU A 45 -14.22 -5.13 -13.78
N GLU A 46 -13.30 -5.88 -13.18
CA GLU A 46 -12.17 -6.53 -13.85
C GLU A 46 -11.44 -5.57 -14.82
N LYS A 47 -11.31 -4.30 -14.42
CA LYS A 47 -10.77 -3.24 -15.28
C LYS A 47 -9.39 -3.67 -15.79
N GLU A 48 -9.25 -3.73 -17.11
CA GLU A 48 -7.98 -4.09 -17.75
C GLU A 48 -6.83 -3.23 -17.17
N ASP A 49 -5.75 -3.89 -16.75
CA ASP A 49 -4.57 -3.31 -16.10
C ASP A 49 -4.73 -2.81 -14.64
N TYR A 50 -5.82 -3.14 -13.92
CA TYR A 50 -5.96 -2.91 -12.48
C TYR A 50 -5.64 -4.18 -11.66
N GLU A 51 -4.80 -4.05 -10.63
CA GLU A 51 -4.55 -5.13 -9.66
C GLU A 51 -5.14 -4.75 -8.29
N PRO A 52 -5.87 -5.67 -7.62
CA PRO A 52 -6.33 -5.45 -6.23
C PRO A 52 -5.15 -5.11 -5.31
N GLY A 53 -5.32 -4.12 -4.43
CA GLY A 53 -4.25 -3.62 -3.55
C GLY A 53 -3.57 -2.32 -4.04
N ASP A 54 -4.12 -1.68 -5.07
CA ASP A 54 -3.71 -0.34 -5.53
C ASP A 54 -4.22 0.80 -4.62
N THR A 55 -4.96 0.49 -3.55
CA THR A 55 -5.42 1.48 -2.55
C THR A 55 -4.27 2.36 -2.04
N LEU A 56 -3.07 1.80 -1.82
CA LEU A 56 -1.89 2.58 -1.46
C LEU A 56 -1.49 3.59 -2.56
N ALA A 57 -1.67 3.28 -3.84
CA ALA A 57 -1.47 4.27 -4.91
C ALA A 57 -2.57 5.34 -4.91
N LEU A 58 -3.81 4.95 -4.60
CA LEU A 58 -4.97 5.84 -4.62
C LEU A 58 -4.96 6.87 -3.47
N ILE A 59 -4.31 6.56 -2.34
CA ILE A 59 -4.23 7.49 -1.19
C ILE A 59 -3.08 8.51 -1.29
N VAL A 60 -2.07 8.28 -2.12
CA VAL A 60 -0.91 9.19 -2.33
C VAL A 60 -1.30 10.67 -2.50
N PRO A 61 -2.32 11.03 -3.29
CA PRO A 61 -2.70 12.43 -3.47
C PRO A 61 -3.07 13.12 -2.14
N PHE A 62 -3.71 12.39 -1.24
CA PHE A 62 -4.16 12.90 0.06
C PHE A 62 -3.02 12.95 1.07
N LEU A 63 -2.10 11.97 1.03
CA LEU A 63 -0.86 12.03 1.80
C LEU A 63 -0.04 13.28 1.44
N LEU A 64 0.03 13.62 0.15
CA LEU A 64 0.70 14.82 -0.36
C LEU A 64 -0.02 16.10 0.10
N LEU A 65 -1.35 16.16 -0.02
CA LEU A 65 -2.16 17.31 0.41
C LEU A 65 -1.96 17.63 1.90
N HIS A 66 -1.93 16.60 2.75
CA HIS A 66 -1.79 16.73 4.21
C HIS A 66 -0.34 16.74 4.70
N ASN A 67 0.63 16.85 3.80
CA ASN A 67 2.06 16.95 4.11
C ASN A 67 2.62 15.74 4.89
N ILE A 68 2.04 14.56 4.75
CA ILE A 68 2.59 13.31 5.30
C ILE A 68 3.99 13.10 4.73
N THR A 69 4.97 12.86 5.60
CA THR A 69 6.39 12.68 5.26
C THR A 69 6.79 11.20 5.29
N GLU A 70 7.93 10.90 4.67
CA GLU A 70 8.56 9.57 4.79
C GLU A 70 8.93 9.23 6.26
N ASP A 71 9.23 10.25 7.07
CA ASP A 71 9.48 10.09 8.51
C ASP A 71 8.21 9.67 9.26
N ASN A 72 7.02 10.15 8.85
CA ASN A 72 5.76 9.71 9.43
C ASN A 72 5.52 8.20 9.16
N ILE A 73 5.80 7.74 7.94
CA ILE A 73 5.71 6.32 7.57
C ILE A 73 6.67 5.48 8.42
N THR A 74 7.90 5.95 8.60
CA THR A 74 8.92 5.27 9.42
C THR A 74 8.53 5.25 10.90
N THR A 75 7.92 6.32 11.41
CA THR A 75 7.44 6.41 12.80
C THR A 75 6.32 5.40 13.05
N LEU A 76 5.34 5.30 12.12
CA LEU A 76 4.30 4.28 12.21
C LEU A 76 4.87 2.87 12.23
N ALA A 77 5.87 2.57 11.41
CA ALA A 77 6.56 1.27 11.41
C ALA A 77 7.34 1.02 12.72
N THR A 78 7.82 2.09 13.35
CA THR A 78 8.52 2.01 14.63
C THR A 78 7.56 1.59 15.75
N GLU A 79 6.34 2.10 15.72
CA GLU A 79 5.30 1.87 16.74
C GLU A 79 4.44 0.62 16.49
N ALA A 80 4.53 0.03 15.29
CA ALA A 80 3.77 -1.15 14.92
C ALA A 80 4.14 -2.38 15.77
N SER A 81 3.13 -3.12 16.19
CA SER A 81 3.27 -4.44 16.82
C SER A 81 3.39 -5.54 15.77
N PHE A 82 3.91 -6.69 16.16
CA PHE A 82 3.91 -7.89 15.32
C PHE A 82 2.70 -8.77 15.59
N THR A 83 2.35 -9.55 14.59
CA THR A 83 1.41 -10.66 14.76
C THR A 83 2.01 -11.65 15.76
N GLY A 84 1.20 -12.10 16.73
CA GLY A 84 1.68 -12.99 17.79
C GLY A 84 2.32 -14.26 17.21
N GLY A 85 3.52 -14.60 17.67
CA GLY A 85 4.28 -15.74 17.16
C GLY A 85 5.11 -15.47 15.90
N ALA A 86 4.99 -14.29 15.26
CA ALA A 86 5.72 -13.98 14.04
C ALA A 86 7.24 -13.98 14.28
N THR A 87 7.71 -13.33 15.34
CA THR A 87 9.15 -13.28 15.66
C THR A 87 9.72 -14.68 15.92
N GLU A 88 9.00 -15.52 16.66
CA GLU A 88 9.40 -16.89 16.99
C GLU A 88 9.41 -17.77 15.74
N LEU A 89 8.40 -17.66 14.88
CA LEU A 89 8.30 -18.42 13.64
C LEU A 89 9.43 -18.08 12.67
N ILE A 90 9.71 -16.80 12.47
CA ILE A 90 10.78 -16.35 11.57
C ILE A 90 12.14 -16.82 12.09
N SER A 91 12.40 -16.66 13.39
CA SER A 91 13.62 -17.17 14.04
C SER A 91 13.76 -18.68 13.88
N TRP A 92 12.67 -19.44 14.04
CA TRP A 92 12.67 -20.89 13.88
C TRP A 92 12.97 -21.30 12.43
N LEU A 93 12.34 -20.64 11.45
CA LEU A 93 12.56 -20.90 10.03
C LEU A 93 14.03 -20.70 9.66
N GLU A 94 14.60 -19.55 10.03
CA GLU A 94 16.00 -19.24 9.76
C GLU A 94 16.96 -20.23 10.43
N HIS A 95 16.71 -20.59 11.70
CA HIS A 95 17.50 -21.60 12.42
C HIS A 95 17.46 -22.97 11.74
N ASN A 96 16.34 -23.33 11.11
CA ASN A 96 16.16 -24.58 10.37
C ASN A 96 16.61 -24.47 8.88
N GLY A 97 17.34 -23.43 8.52
CA GLY A 97 17.93 -23.27 7.18
C GLY A 97 16.92 -22.88 6.10
N TRP A 98 15.75 -22.35 6.46
CA TRP A 98 14.82 -21.77 5.51
C TRP A 98 15.23 -20.36 5.16
N LYS A 99 15.10 -20.02 3.88
CA LYS A 99 15.20 -18.64 3.43
C LYS A 99 13.83 -17.96 3.51
N VAL A 100 13.72 -16.92 4.32
CA VAL A 100 12.48 -16.18 4.52
C VAL A 100 12.45 -14.96 3.61
N PHE A 101 11.34 -14.79 2.91
CA PHE A 101 11.04 -13.63 2.07
C PHE A 101 9.77 -12.93 2.56
N CYS A 102 9.70 -11.62 2.32
CA CYS A 102 8.48 -10.82 2.50
C CYS A 102 8.11 -10.22 1.15
N ILE A 103 6.87 -10.40 0.70
CA ILE A 103 6.35 -9.77 -0.52
C ILE A 103 5.08 -9.04 -0.12
N THR A 104 5.07 -7.72 -0.27
CA THR A 104 3.96 -6.87 0.18
C THR A 104 3.71 -5.73 -0.83
N THR A 105 2.52 -5.14 -0.76
CA THR A 105 2.16 -3.87 -1.42
C THR A 105 2.47 -2.65 -0.54
N THR A 106 2.79 -2.85 0.74
CA THR A 106 3.16 -1.78 1.68
C THR A 106 4.36 -0.96 1.18
N TYR A 107 4.38 0.35 1.48
CA TYR A 107 5.50 1.24 1.13
C TYR A 107 6.83 0.79 1.73
N GLU A 108 7.91 0.98 0.98
CA GLU A 108 9.25 0.51 1.31
C GLU A 108 9.74 0.96 2.69
N GLN A 109 9.44 2.20 3.09
CA GLN A 109 9.88 2.74 4.38
C GLN A 109 9.28 1.95 5.55
N TYR A 110 8.03 1.53 5.43
CA TYR A 110 7.35 0.72 6.45
C TYR A 110 7.78 -0.74 6.35
N ALA A 111 7.72 -1.33 5.15
CA ALA A 111 8.02 -2.75 4.93
C ALA A 111 9.45 -3.11 5.36
N ILE A 112 10.45 -2.31 4.96
CA ILE A 112 11.85 -2.55 5.31
C ILE A 112 12.07 -2.41 6.82
N HIS A 113 11.44 -1.44 7.46
CA HIS A 113 11.61 -1.23 8.90
C HIS A 113 11.02 -2.38 9.73
N ILE A 114 9.82 -2.88 9.38
CA ILE A 114 9.19 -4.02 10.06
C ILE A 114 9.99 -5.30 9.85
N THR A 115 10.35 -5.60 8.61
CA THR A 115 11.06 -6.83 8.25
C THR A 115 12.46 -6.88 8.87
N GLN A 116 13.16 -5.75 8.96
CA GLN A 116 14.44 -5.65 9.67
C GLN A 116 14.32 -6.01 11.15
N LYS A 117 13.27 -5.52 11.85
CA LYS A 117 13.03 -5.88 13.25
C LYS A 117 12.72 -7.37 13.45
N LEU A 118 12.19 -8.03 12.43
CA LEU A 118 11.91 -9.47 12.40
C LEU A 118 13.12 -10.33 11.97
N GLY A 119 14.25 -9.71 11.62
CA GLY A 119 15.46 -10.41 11.17
C GLY A 119 15.50 -10.71 9.67
N ILE A 120 14.45 -10.37 8.91
CA ILE A 120 14.39 -10.61 7.46
C ILE A 120 15.28 -9.58 6.74
N TYR A 121 16.29 -10.06 6.01
CA TYR A 121 17.19 -9.19 5.26
C TYR A 121 16.46 -8.41 4.15
N ALA A 122 16.81 -7.13 3.98
CA ALA A 122 16.20 -6.24 2.97
C ALA A 122 16.23 -6.79 1.53
N HIS A 123 17.26 -7.54 1.15
CA HIS A 123 17.34 -8.16 -0.18
C HIS A 123 16.37 -9.35 -0.39
N ASN A 124 15.66 -9.77 0.67
CA ASN A 124 14.57 -10.75 0.63
C ASN A 124 13.19 -10.10 0.75
N VAL A 125 13.12 -8.77 0.68
CA VAL A 125 11.88 -8.01 0.79
C VAL A 125 11.54 -7.41 -0.56
N ALA A 126 10.34 -7.71 -1.04
CA ALA A 126 9.75 -7.04 -2.18
C ALA A 126 8.57 -6.20 -1.70
N CYS A 127 8.61 -4.91 -2.02
CA CYS A 127 7.65 -3.92 -1.53
C CYS A 127 7.47 -2.81 -2.55
N THR A 128 6.55 -1.87 -2.29
CA THR A 128 6.27 -0.74 -3.16
C THR A 128 7.28 0.40 -2.90
N PRO A 129 8.17 0.73 -3.86
CA PRO A 129 9.01 1.92 -3.76
C PRO A 129 8.13 3.18 -3.69
N PHE A 130 8.46 4.10 -2.80
CA PHE A 130 7.60 5.25 -2.55
C PHE A 130 8.40 6.53 -2.26
N PRO A 131 8.93 7.20 -3.30
CA PRO A 131 9.75 8.40 -3.16
C PRO A 131 8.89 9.65 -2.89
N LEU A 132 8.11 9.63 -1.80
CA LEU A 132 7.13 10.67 -1.45
C LEU A 132 7.73 12.08 -1.40
N ASN A 133 8.97 12.21 -0.90
CA ASN A 133 9.67 13.49 -0.87
C ASN A 133 9.94 14.05 -2.27
N LYS A 134 10.18 13.19 -3.27
CA LYS A 134 10.34 13.61 -4.67
C LYS A 134 8.98 13.96 -5.28
N LEU A 135 7.96 13.15 -5.02
CA LEU A 135 6.59 13.40 -5.50
C LEU A 135 6.08 14.77 -5.04
N ARG A 136 6.33 15.13 -3.77
CA ARG A 136 5.96 16.43 -3.21
C ARG A 136 6.51 17.61 -3.99
N GLN A 137 7.72 17.51 -4.53
CA GLN A 137 8.34 18.58 -5.31
C GLN A 137 7.65 18.84 -6.65
N THR A 138 6.79 17.91 -7.09
CA THR A 138 6.08 18.02 -8.36
C THR A 138 4.67 18.63 -8.24
N LEU A 139 4.14 18.80 -7.02
CA LEU A 139 2.83 19.43 -6.80
C LEU A 139 2.87 20.92 -7.14
N CYS A 140 1.94 21.36 -8.00
CA CYS A 140 1.68 22.77 -8.23
C CYS A 140 0.41 23.25 -7.51
N LYS A 141 0.13 24.57 -7.55
CA LYS A 141 -1.02 25.17 -6.87
C LYS A 141 -2.36 24.66 -7.42
N GLU A 142 -2.40 24.41 -8.72
CA GLU A 142 -3.57 23.88 -9.42
C GLU A 142 -3.86 22.45 -8.94
N ASP A 143 -2.83 21.62 -8.76
CA ASP A 143 -2.96 20.27 -8.20
C ASP A 143 -3.53 20.33 -6.79
N VAL A 144 -2.97 21.18 -5.92
CA VAL A 144 -3.47 21.36 -4.55
C VAL A 144 -4.95 21.77 -4.54
N THR A 145 -5.33 22.69 -5.42
CA THR A 145 -6.72 23.15 -5.53
C THR A 145 -7.66 22.04 -5.98
N LEU A 146 -7.22 21.20 -6.94
CA LEU A 146 -7.97 20.03 -7.38
C LEU A 146 -8.12 19.01 -6.24
N LEU A 147 -7.05 18.73 -5.51
CA LEU A 147 -7.04 17.80 -4.38
C LEU A 147 -7.99 18.23 -3.27
N GLN A 148 -7.97 19.52 -2.90
CA GLN A 148 -8.88 20.07 -1.89
C GLN A 148 -10.35 19.91 -2.30
N LYS A 149 -10.69 20.23 -3.55
CA LYS A 149 -12.06 20.06 -4.06
C LYS A 149 -12.49 18.60 -4.09
N THR A 150 -11.59 17.70 -4.48
CA THR A 150 -11.85 16.26 -4.48
C THR A 150 -12.06 15.75 -3.06
N GLU A 151 -11.23 16.15 -2.11
CA GLU A 151 -11.38 15.80 -0.69
C GLU A 151 -12.73 16.27 -0.13
N GLU A 152 -13.08 17.54 -0.35
CA GLU A 152 -14.39 18.08 0.06
C GLU A 152 -15.55 17.28 -0.54
N ALA A 153 -15.44 16.89 -1.82
CA ALA A 153 -16.45 16.05 -2.47
C ALA A 153 -16.54 14.66 -1.83
N ILE A 154 -15.40 13.98 -1.61
CA ILE A 154 -15.32 12.66 -0.98
C ILE A 154 -16.01 12.66 0.39
N LEU A 155 -15.76 13.70 1.21
CA LEU A 155 -16.33 13.81 2.55
C LEU A 155 -17.86 13.91 2.60
N THR A 156 -18.50 14.18 1.45
CA THR A 156 -19.96 14.22 1.29
C THR A 156 -20.55 12.92 0.71
N MET A 157 -19.72 11.90 0.47
CA MET A 157 -20.15 10.60 -0.06
C MET A 157 -20.24 9.57 1.06
N GLN A 158 -21.18 8.64 0.94
CA GLN A 158 -21.34 7.49 1.82
C GLN A 158 -20.94 6.22 1.07
N PRO A 159 -19.92 5.47 1.52
CA PRO A 159 -19.58 4.16 0.96
C PRO A 159 -20.82 3.25 0.87
N VAL A 160 -20.89 2.42 -0.16
CA VAL A 160 -22.03 1.51 -0.48
C VAL A 160 -23.29 2.24 -0.97
N ALA A 161 -23.72 3.31 -0.30
CA ALA A 161 -24.92 4.06 -0.69
C ALA A 161 -24.70 4.92 -1.95
N ASP A 162 -23.48 5.45 -2.12
CA ASP A 162 -23.13 6.39 -3.20
C ASP A 162 -22.19 5.78 -4.26
N ASP A 163 -22.15 4.46 -4.43
CA ASP A 163 -21.18 3.78 -5.33
C ASP A 163 -21.06 4.41 -6.72
N GLY A 164 -22.19 4.71 -7.37
CA GLY A 164 -22.19 5.35 -8.70
C GLY A 164 -21.55 6.75 -8.70
N ARG A 165 -21.78 7.53 -7.63
CA ARG A 165 -21.21 8.88 -7.45
C ARG A 165 -19.73 8.81 -7.09
N ILE A 166 -19.35 7.90 -6.19
CA ILE A 166 -17.96 7.61 -5.82
C ILE A 166 -17.16 7.30 -7.08
N LYS A 167 -17.64 6.31 -7.84
CA LYS A 167 -17.00 5.87 -9.07
C LYS A 167 -16.86 7.00 -10.09
N GLN A 168 -17.95 7.69 -10.42
CA GLN A 168 -17.93 8.77 -11.40
C GLN A 168 -16.93 9.87 -11.01
N SER A 169 -16.94 10.27 -9.74
CA SER A 169 -16.08 11.34 -9.24
C SER A 169 -14.60 10.93 -9.26
N LEU A 170 -14.29 9.71 -8.80
CA LEU A 170 -12.92 9.23 -8.69
C LEU A 170 -12.34 8.78 -10.03
N ASP A 171 -13.14 8.19 -10.93
CA ASP A 171 -12.71 7.96 -12.32
C ASP A 171 -12.34 9.28 -12.98
N HIS A 172 -13.16 10.34 -12.81
CA HIS A 172 -12.83 11.66 -13.34
C HIS A 172 -11.52 12.19 -12.75
N PHE A 173 -11.40 12.21 -11.43
CA PHE A 173 -10.21 12.69 -10.73
C PHE A 173 -8.93 11.96 -11.16
N PHE A 174 -8.96 10.62 -11.17
CA PHE A 174 -7.81 9.79 -11.55
C PHE A 174 -7.61 9.68 -13.07
N SER A 175 -8.51 10.20 -13.91
CA SER A 175 -8.31 10.32 -15.36
C SER A 175 -7.54 11.58 -15.77
N VAL A 176 -7.50 12.60 -14.91
CA VAL A 176 -6.75 13.83 -15.19
C VAL A 176 -5.26 13.48 -15.24
N PRO A 177 -4.54 13.85 -16.31
CA PRO A 177 -3.10 13.60 -16.42
C PRO A 177 -2.35 14.55 -15.50
N VAL A 178 -2.32 14.23 -14.20
CA VAL A 178 -1.52 14.96 -13.23
C VAL A 178 -0.09 14.44 -13.28
N LYS A 179 0.89 15.35 -13.25
CA LYS A 179 2.31 15.02 -13.46
C LYS A 179 2.85 14.01 -12.44
N TRP A 180 2.34 14.01 -11.20
CA TRP A 180 2.71 13.04 -10.16
C TRP A 180 1.99 11.68 -10.31
N PHE A 181 0.87 11.62 -11.03
CA PHE A 181 0.06 10.40 -11.19
C PHE A 181 0.52 9.53 -12.38
N THR A 182 1.11 10.15 -13.40
CA THR A 182 1.50 9.49 -14.64
C THR A 182 2.87 8.81 -14.60
N SER A 183 3.77 9.20 -13.69
CA SER A 183 5.10 8.61 -13.59
C SER A 183 5.13 7.26 -12.86
N GLU A 184 4.14 6.95 -12.01
CA GLU A 184 4.24 5.80 -11.08
C GLU A 184 3.26 4.64 -11.34
N ARG A 185 2.14 4.85 -12.05
CA ARG A 185 1.24 3.74 -12.46
C ARG A 185 1.97 2.62 -13.22
N LYS A 186 3.08 2.94 -13.90
CA LYS A 186 3.83 1.99 -14.72
C LYS A 186 4.89 1.18 -13.95
N GLY A 187 5.14 1.48 -12.67
CA GLY A 187 6.35 1.00 -11.99
C GLY A 187 6.20 0.14 -10.72
N ALA A 188 5.24 0.43 -9.84
CA ALA A 188 5.54 0.19 -8.41
C ALA A 188 4.49 -0.51 -7.55
N VAL A 189 3.24 -0.68 -8.01
CA VAL A 189 2.15 -1.13 -7.15
C VAL A 189 1.50 -2.38 -7.74
N GLY A 190 1.35 -3.41 -6.89
CA GLY A 190 0.82 -4.74 -7.24
C GLY A 190 1.78 -5.90 -6.94
N TYR A 191 1.27 -7.01 -6.37
CA TYR A 191 2.06 -8.20 -6.01
C TYR A 191 2.87 -8.75 -7.18
N ARG A 192 2.30 -8.76 -8.40
CA ARG A 192 3.02 -9.26 -9.59
C ARG A 192 4.25 -8.43 -9.91
N ARG A 193 4.22 -7.14 -9.60
CA ARG A 193 5.34 -6.20 -9.80
C ARG A 193 6.35 -6.28 -8.66
N SER A 194 5.91 -6.45 -7.40
CA SER A 194 6.81 -6.76 -6.28
C SER A 194 7.59 -8.06 -6.53
N LEU A 195 6.95 -9.10 -7.07
CA LEU A 195 7.59 -10.37 -7.44
C LEU A 195 8.74 -10.23 -8.46
N VAL A 196 8.70 -9.19 -9.32
CA VAL A 196 9.80 -8.90 -10.28
C VAL A 196 11.12 -8.60 -9.57
N GLN A 197 11.07 -8.06 -8.35
CA GLN A 197 12.25 -7.74 -7.54
C GLN A 197 12.98 -9.00 -7.06
N LEU A 198 12.34 -10.18 -7.07
CA LEU A 198 12.90 -11.46 -6.58
C LEU A 198 13.25 -12.45 -7.70
N ARG A 199 13.33 -11.99 -8.97
CA ARG A 199 13.54 -12.84 -10.18
C ARG A 199 14.79 -13.74 -10.16
N GLY A 200 15.74 -13.54 -9.24
CA GLY A 200 16.88 -14.42 -9.05
C GLY A 200 16.57 -15.82 -8.47
N TYR A 201 15.33 -16.07 -8.00
CA TYR A 201 14.99 -17.27 -7.22
C TYR A 201 14.13 -18.34 -7.94
N GLN A 202 13.89 -18.26 -9.26
CA GLN A 202 13.06 -19.24 -10.03
C GLN A 202 11.75 -19.64 -9.31
N MET A 203 11.01 -18.65 -8.85
CA MET A 203 9.86 -18.86 -7.99
C MET A 203 8.60 -19.16 -8.83
N HIS A 204 8.47 -20.41 -9.30
CA HIS A 204 7.40 -20.82 -10.22
C HIS A 204 6.12 -21.35 -9.55
N HIS A 205 6.13 -21.60 -8.24
CA HIS A 205 4.96 -22.07 -7.49
C HIS A 205 4.95 -21.43 -6.09
N TYR A 206 3.94 -20.61 -5.82
CA TYR A 206 3.77 -19.95 -4.52
C TYR A 206 2.54 -20.50 -3.81
N ALA A 207 2.72 -20.89 -2.54
CA ALA A 207 1.68 -20.82 -1.53
C ALA A 207 1.93 -19.52 -0.76
N CYS A 208 1.38 -18.41 -1.24
CA CYS A 208 1.27 -17.22 -0.39
C CYS A 208 0.22 -17.54 0.68
N PHE A 209 0.57 -17.44 1.95
CA PHE A 209 -0.44 -17.28 3.01
C PHE A 209 -1.02 -15.87 2.86
N LEU A 210 -1.91 -15.72 1.87
CA LEU A 210 -2.67 -14.50 1.62
C LEU A 210 -3.68 -14.37 2.76
N SER A 211 -3.50 -13.36 3.60
CA SER A 211 -4.60 -12.90 4.42
C SER A 211 -5.64 -12.30 3.48
N SER A 212 -6.65 -13.10 3.15
CA SER A 212 -7.92 -12.60 2.66
C SER A 212 -8.65 -11.97 3.84
N ALA A 213 -8.24 -10.75 4.18
CA ALA A 213 -8.98 -9.82 5.01
C ALA A 213 -8.69 -8.48 4.37
N ILE A 214 -9.59 -7.95 3.54
CA ILE A 214 -10.75 -7.20 4.03
C ILE A 214 -12.03 -7.63 3.28
N ASN A 215 -13.05 -8.00 4.06
CA ASN A 215 -14.47 -8.07 3.67
C ASN A 215 -15.10 -6.69 3.86
#